data_AF-A0A1U7PR05-F1
#
_entry.id   AF-A0A1U7PR05-F1
#
_cell.length_a   1.000
_cell.length_b   1.000
_cell.length_c   1.000
_cell.angle_alpha   90.00
_cell.angle_beta   90.00
_cell.angle_gamma   90.00
#
_symmetry.space_group_name_H-M   'P 1'
#
loop_
_entity.id
_entity.type
_entity.pdbx_description
1 polymer ?
#
loop_
_entity_poly.entity_id
_entity_poly.type
_entity_poly.pdbx_seq_one_letter_code
_entity_poly.pdbx_strand_id
1 'polypeptide(L)' 'MQERVGQCEVCGREVFCLNGFLDGVAENGRLHCFDCADREAPDGPRPQVDEDSKSE' A
#
# COMPACT_ATOMS: atom_id res chain seq x y z
N MET A 1 -12.09 -2.53 9.18
CA MET A 1 -11.55 -1.48 10.10
C MET A 1 -10.52 -0.66 9.36
N GLN A 2 -10.51 0.67 9.54
CA GLN A 2 -9.53 1.57 8.96
C GLN A 2 -8.81 2.28 10.10
N GLU A 3 -7.51 2.06 10.20
CA GLU A 3 -6.65 2.71 11.18
C GLU A 3 -5.66 3.61 10.46
N ARG A 4 -5.53 4.86 10.90
CA ARG A 4 -4.56 5.79 10.32
C ARG A 4 -3.17 5.48 10.89
N VAL A 5 -2.23 5.12 10.02
CA VAL A 5 -0.86 4.76 10.38
C VAL A 5 0.05 5.98 10.34
N GLY A 6 -0.07 6.79 9.28
CA GLY A 6 0.83 7.93 9.06
C GLY A 6 0.57 8.64 7.76
N GLN A 7 1.59 9.34 7.25
CA GLN A 7 1.56 10.02 5.96
C GLN A 7 2.72 9.54 5.10
N CYS A 8 2.52 9.50 3.79
CA CYS A 8 3.56 9.17 2.82
C CYS A 8 4.63 10.28 2.82
N GLU A 9 5.90 9.90 2.94
CA GLU A 9 7.02 10.87 2.94
C GLU A 9 7.22 11.59 1.59
N VAL A 10 6.67 11.04 0.51
CA VAL A 10 6.84 11.58 -0.86
C VAL A 10 5.70 12.53 -1.24
N CYS A 11 4.44 12.12 -1.08
CA CYS A 11 3.28 12.90 -1.52
C CYS A 11 2.47 13.50 -0.37
N GLY A 12 2.77 13.16 0.89
CA GLY A 12 2.05 13.64 2.07
C GLY A 12 0.66 13.03 2.27
N ARG A 13 0.21 12.10 1.41
CA ARG A 13 -1.11 11.47 1.59
C ARG A 13 -1.15 10.62 2.85
N GLU A 14 -2.32 10.53 3.44
CA GLU A 14 -2.54 9.65 4.59
C GLU A 14 -2.50 8.18 4.17
N VAL A 15 -1.80 7.37 4.98
CA VAL A 15 -1.65 5.93 4.80
C VAL A 15 -2.36 5.24 5.95
N PHE A 16 -3.15 4.22 5.61
CA PHE A 16 -4.04 3.54 6.54
C PHE A 16 -3.75 2.04 6.57
N CYS A 17 -4.04 1.38 7.69
CA CYS A 17 -4.22 -0.05 7.76
C CYS A 17 -5.70 -0.35 7.47
N LEU A 18 -5.97 -1.03 6.36
CA LEU A 18 -7.29 -1.48 5.95
C LEU A 18 -7.40 -2.97 6.28
N ASN A 19 -8.32 -3.30 7.19
CA ASN A 19 -8.59 -4.69 7.60
C ASN A 19 -7.34 -5.46 8.08
N GLY A 20 -6.40 -4.77 8.71
CA GLY A 20 -5.15 -5.36 9.20
C GLY A 20 -4.01 -5.39 8.19
N PHE A 21 -4.21 -4.86 6.97
CA PHE A 21 -3.18 -4.73 5.93
C PHE A 21 -2.82 -3.27 5.70
N LEU A 22 -1.53 -2.97 5.58
CA LEU A 22 -1.06 -1.62 5.29
C LEU A 22 -1.39 -1.25 3.84
N ASP A 23 -2.10 -0.13 3.64
CA ASP A 23 -2.38 0.49 2.34
C ASP A 23 -1.18 1.32 1.85
N GLY A 24 -0.01 0.67 1.86
CA GLY A 24 1.27 1.29 1.55
C GLY A 24 2.45 0.34 1.80
N VAL A 25 3.65 0.87 1.65
CA VAL A 25 4.92 0.18 1.86
C VAL A 25 5.68 0.88 2.98
N ALA A 26 6.14 0.11 3.96
CA ALA A 26 7.03 0.57 5.00
C ALA A 26 8.40 -0.11 4.84
N GLU A 27 9.40 0.63 4.35
CA GLU A 27 10.77 0.14 4.14
C GLU A 27 11.77 1.08 4.80
N ASN A 28 12.78 0.52 5.50
CA ASN A 28 13.84 1.28 6.17
C ASN A 28 13.32 2.39 7.12
N GLY A 29 12.14 2.18 7.72
CA GLY A 29 11.50 3.17 8.60
C GLY A 29 10.77 4.31 7.88
N ARG A 30 10.73 4.29 6.54
CA ARG A 30 9.99 5.27 5.74
C ARG A 30 8.64 4.72 5.31
N LEU A 31 7.63 5.58 5.31
CA LEU A 31 6.27 5.23 4.92
C LEU A 31 5.96 5.79 3.53
N HIS A 32 5.59 4.91 2.60
CA HIS A 32 5.25 5.24 1.23
C HIS A 32 3.86 4.72 0.90
N CYS A 33 3.05 5.49 0.17
CA CYS A 33 1.83 4.93 -0.43
C CYS A 33 2.20 4.02 -1.61
N PHE A 34 1.29 3.13 -2.03
CA PHE A 34 1.56 2.24 -3.17
C PHE A 34 1.93 3.02 -4.43
N ASP A 35 1.25 4.13 -4.74
CA ASP A 35 1.57 4.94 -5.91
C ASP A 35 3.02 5.46 -5.93
N CYS A 36 3.59 5.78 -4.75
CA CYS A 36 4.95 6.28 -4.63
C CYS A 36 5.97 5.13 -4.61
N ALA A 37 5.64 4.04 -3.92
CA ALA A 37 6.50 2.85 -3.89
C ALA A 37 6.65 2.21 -5.27
N ASP A 38 5.59 2.17 -6.08
CA ASP A 38 5.61 1.59 -7.44
C ASP A 38 6.52 2.39 -8.39
N ARG A 39 6.65 3.70 -8.18
CA ARG A 39 7.55 4.57 -8.97
C ARG A 39 9.03 4.34 -8.68
N GLU A 40 9.36 3.79 -7.50
CA GLU A 40 10.75 3.55 -7.07
C GLU A 40 11.20 2.11 -7.36
N ALA A 41 10.29 1.19 -7.70
CA ALA A 41 10.63 -0.20 -8.03
C ALA A 41 11.02 -0.36 -9.51
N PRO A 42 12.21 -0.94 -9.83
CA PRO A 42 12.61 -1.23 -11.21
C PRO A 42 11.87 -2.42 -11.85
N ASP A 43 11.07 -3.16 -11.08
CA ASP A 43 10.37 -4.39 -11.52
C ASP A 43 8.86 -4.31 -11.23
N GLY A 44 8.15 -3.45 -11.96
CA GLY A 44 6.71 -3.53 -12.32
C GLY A 44 5.64 -3.64 -11.21
N PRO A 45 4.38 -3.26 -11.50
CA PRO A 45 3.31 -3.31 -10.52
C PRO A 45 3.06 -4.76 -10.07
N ARG A 46 3.06 -4.97 -8.75
CA ARG A 46 2.70 -6.25 -8.14
C ARG A 46 1.25 -6.56 -8.52
N PRO A 47 0.94 -7.75 -9.07
CA PRO A 47 -0.43 -8.08 -9.43
C PRO A 47 -1.27 -8.02 -8.16
N GLN A 48 -2.22 -7.08 -8.12
CA GLN A 48 -3.31 -7.14 -7.15
C GLN A 48 -4.03 -8.44 -7.47
N VAL A 49 -3.98 -9.39 -6.54
CA VAL A 49 -4.77 -10.60 -6.65
C VAL A 49 -6.22 -10.16 -6.48
N ASP A 50 -6.90 -9.93 -7.60
CA ASP A 50 -8.35 -9.90 -7.63
C ASP A 50 -8.79 -11.28 -7.13
N GLU A 51 -9.15 -11.35 -5.85
CA GLU A 51 -9.69 -12.53 -5.21
C GLU A 51 -11.12 -12.73 -5.72
N ASP A 52 -11.24 -13.11 -7.00
CA ASP A 52 -12.46 -13.62 -7.60
C ASP A 52 -12.68 -15.03 -7.02
N SER A 53 -13.12 -15.05 -5.75
CA SER A 53 -13.73 -16.23 -5.14
C SER A 53 -15.07 -16.45 -5.84
N LYS A 54 -15.03 -17.06 -7.04
CA LYS A 54 -16.16 -17.80 -7.58
C LYS A 54 -16.62 -18.81 -6.52
N SER A 55 -17.72 -18.49 -5.85
CA SER A 55 -18.54 -19.50 -5.18
C SER A 55 -19.71 -19.79 -6.12
N GLU A 56 -19.61 -20.86 -6.89
CA GLU A 56 -20.77 -21.58 -7.42
C GLU A 56 -21.26 -22.59 -6.38
#